data_AF-A0AAV7RE49-F1
#
_entry.id   AF-A0AAV7RE49-F1
#
_cell.length_a   1.000
_cell.length_b   1.000
_cell.length_c   1.000
_cell.angle_alpha   90.00
_cell.angle_beta   90.00
_cell.angle_gamma   90.00
#
_symmetry.space_group_name_H-M   'P 1'
#
loop_
_entity.id
_entity.type
_entity.pdbx_description
1 polymer ?
#
loop_
_entity_poly.entity_id
_entity_poly.type
_entity_poly.pdbx_seq_one_letter_code
_entity_poly.pdbx_strand_id
1 'polypeptide(L)'
;MKNTLCVVCSGVAGRVRRALQYRELKTLQYEGITVSVYKDFTIQVQEARRQFIAGKKQLRNVRLEYRMLYLAKLRVEVDGSQIFFTDHKKLDQFVKRRVAGKGRSDVDDTDS
;
A
#
# COMPACT_ATOMS: atom_id res chain seq x y z
N MET A 1 -9.38 14.41 21.30
CA MET A 1 -8.05 14.81 20.79
C MET A 1 -7.19 13.54 20.74
N LYS A 2 -6.63 13.15 19.59
CA LYS A 2 -5.84 11.91 19.48
C LYS A 2 -4.36 12.24 19.64
N ASN A 3 -3.82 12.04 20.85
CA ASN A 3 -2.41 12.24 21.15
C ASN A 3 -1.60 11.17 20.39
N THR A 4 -0.81 11.60 19.40
CA THR A 4 0.02 10.69 18.57
C THR A 4 1.48 10.94 18.92
N LEU A 5 2.15 9.95 19.50
CA LEU A 5 3.60 9.98 19.81
C LEU A 5 4.39 9.36 18.65
N CYS A 6 5.36 10.10 18.11
CA CYS A 6 6.29 9.63 17.09
C CYS A 6 7.59 9.15 17.75
N VAL A 7 7.90 7.85 17.64
CA VAL A 7 9.12 7.26 18.22
C VAL A 7 10.18 7.10 17.12
N VAL A 8 11.29 7.84 17.23
CA VAL A 8 12.45 7.72 16.33
C VAL A 8 13.41 6.68 16.91
N CYS A 9 13.78 5.67 16.12
CA CYS A 9 14.73 4.64 16.53
C CYS A 9 16.09 4.81 15.85
N SER A 10 17.14 5.03 16.63
CA SER A 10 18.54 5.07 16.18
C SER A 10 19.01 3.67 15.76
N GLY A 11 19.45 3.49 14.51
CA GLY A 11 20.06 2.25 14.00
C GLY A 11 19.20 1.42 13.03
N VAL A 12 19.77 1.05 11.87
CA VAL A 12 19.04 0.47 10.72
C VAL A 12 18.52 -0.96 10.97
N ALA A 13 19.32 -1.83 11.59
CA ALA A 13 18.95 -3.23 11.86
C ALA A 13 17.90 -3.36 12.98
N GLY A 14 18.07 -2.60 14.06
CA GLY A 14 17.11 -2.56 15.18
C GLY A 14 15.77 -1.93 14.79
N ARG A 15 15.76 -0.99 13.84
CA ARG A 15 14.56 -0.34 13.30
C ARG A 15 13.68 -1.29 12.48
N VAL A 16 14.29 -2.22 11.72
CA VAL A 16 13.52 -3.16 10.88
C VAL A 16 12.86 -4.25 11.73
N ARG A 17 13.58 -4.89 12.67
CA ARG A 17 13.00 -5.95 13.52
C ARG A 17 11.83 -5.45 14.36
N ARG A 18 11.99 -4.32 15.05
CA ARG A 18 10.91 -3.73 15.85
C ARG A 18 9.71 -3.31 14.99
N ALA A 19 9.94 -2.70 13.82
CA ALA A 19 8.84 -2.34 12.91
C ALA A 19 8.06 -3.55 12.38
N LEU A 20 8.71 -4.71 12.20
CA LEU A 20 8.02 -5.96 11.83
C LEU A 20 7.23 -6.52 13.01
N GLN A 21 7.82 -6.54 14.21
CA GLN A 21 7.16 -6.98 15.45
C GLN A 21 5.94 -6.11 15.78
N TYR A 22 5.99 -4.81 15.48
CA TYR A 22 4.83 -3.91 15.60
C TYR A 22 3.75 -4.14 14.55
N ARG A 23 4.06 -4.67 13.37
CA ARG A 23 3.02 -4.99 12.36
C ARG A 23 2.18 -6.20 12.78
N GLU A 24 2.78 -7.12 13.53
CA GLU A 24 2.09 -8.27 14.11
C GLU A 24 1.18 -7.83 15.27
N LEU A 25 1.65 -6.88 16.08
CA LEU A 25 0.88 -6.21 17.12
C LEU A 25 -0.03 -5.13 16.52
N LYS A 26 -1.16 -5.54 15.92
CA LYS A 26 -2.13 -4.68 15.20
C LYS A 26 -2.48 -3.34 15.89
N THR A 27 -2.35 -3.24 17.22
CA THR A 27 -2.55 -2.02 18.01
C THR A 27 -1.52 -1.94 19.13
N LEU A 28 -0.71 -0.88 19.14
CA LEU A 28 0.17 -0.56 20.28
C LEU A 28 -0.53 0.48 21.15
N GLN A 29 -0.76 0.12 22.41
CA GLN A 29 -1.27 1.04 23.43
C GLN A 29 -0.16 1.28 24.45
N TYR A 30 0.12 2.54 24.75
CA TYR A 30 1.02 2.94 25.83
C TYR A 30 0.24 3.87 26.76
N GLU A 31 0.10 3.49 28.03
CA GLU A 31 -0.65 4.28 29.03
C GLU A 31 -2.07 4.68 28.59
N GLY A 32 -2.78 3.78 27.89
CA GLY A 32 -4.12 4.04 27.35
C GLY A 32 -4.15 4.92 26.08
N ILE A 33 -2.98 5.30 25.55
CA ILE A 33 -2.83 6.07 24.31
C ILE A 33 -2.46 5.14 23.16
N THR A 34 -3.20 5.22 22.06
CA THR A 34 -2.85 4.50 20.82
C THR A 34 -1.63 5.12 20.15
N VAL A 35 -0.52 4.38 20.10
CA VAL A 35 0.73 4.83 19.48
C VAL A 35 0.86 4.22 18.10
N SER A 36 1.09 5.06 17.08
CA SER A 36 1.38 4.62 15.72
C SER A 36 2.86 4.76 15.43
N VAL A 37 3.55 3.64 15.17
CA VAL A 37 4.97 3.65 14.81
C VAL A 37 5.13 3.70 13.30
N TYR A 38 5.68 4.80 12.79
CA TYR A 38 6.01 4.96 11.37
C TYR A 38 7.51 4.84 11.13
N LYS A 39 7.89 4.42 9.92
CA LYS A 39 9.28 4.46 9.50
C LYS A 39 9.65 5.90 9.10
N ASP A 40 10.80 6.37 9.57
CA ASP A 40 11.35 7.68 9.18
C ASP A 40 11.68 7.68 7.69
N PHE A 41 10.92 8.47 6.92
CA PHE A 41 11.17 8.72 5.50
C PHE A 41 11.47 10.20 5.29
N THR A 42 12.37 10.51 4.36
CA THR A 42 12.57 11.88 3.88
C THR A 42 11.28 12.40 3.24
N ILE A 43 11.09 13.73 3.22
CA ILE A 43 9.88 14.39 2.69
C ILE A 43 9.61 13.93 1.25
N GLN A 44 10.63 13.93 0.39
CA GLN A 44 10.53 13.47 -1.01
C GLN A 44 9.97 12.05 -1.14
N VAL A 45 10.37 11.13 -0.26
CA VAL A 45 9.89 9.74 -0.28
C VAL A 45 8.44 9.65 0.21
N GLN A 46 8.05 10.49 1.17
CA GLN A 46 6.67 10.57 1.63
C GLN A 46 5.75 11.11 0.52
N GLU A 47 6.16 12.16 -0.18
CA GLU A 47 5.43 12.74 -1.31
C GLU A 47 5.27 11.74 -2.45
N ALA A 48 6.35 11.07 -2.85
CA ALA A 48 6.30 10.00 -3.85
C ALA A 48 5.30 8.91 -3.43
N ARG A 49 5.32 8.48 -2.16
CA ARG A 49 4.35 7.50 -1.64
C ARG A 49 2.91 7.99 -1.60
N ARG A 50 2.70 9.30 -1.39
CA ARG A 50 1.38 9.94 -1.38
C ARG A 50 0.74 9.89 -2.77
N GLN A 51 1.52 10.08 -3.83
CA GLN A 51 1.02 9.99 -5.21
C GLN A 51 0.41 8.61 -5.52
N PHE A 52 0.95 7.53 -4.95
CA PHE A 52 0.41 6.18 -5.12
C PHE A 52 -0.87 5.88 -4.33
N ILE A 53 -1.40 6.79 -3.53
CA ILE A 53 -2.61 6.53 -2.73
C ILE A 53 -3.82 6.26 -3.63
N ALA A 54 -4.00 7.06 -4.68
CA ALA A 54 -5.11 6.91 -5.62
C ALA A 54 -5.05 5.56 -6.33
N GLY A 55 -3.92 5.22 -6.95
CA GLY A 55 -3.73 3.93 -7.64
C GLY A 55 -3.90 2.72 -6.71
N LYS A 56 -3.43 2.80 -5.45
CA LYS A 56 -3.65 1.72 -4.46
C LYS A 56 -5.13 1.50 -4.14
N LYS A 57 -5.92 2.57 -4.03
CA LYS A 57 -7.38 2.46 -3.83
C LYS A 57 -8.02 1.71 -4.98
N GLN A 58 -7.62 2.02 -6.21
CA GLN A 58 -8.16 1.32 -7.38
C GLN A 58 -7.70 -0.15 -7.44
N LEU A 59 -6.44 -0.45 -7.13
CA LEU A 59 -5.96 -1.84 -7.05
C LEU A 59 -6.74 -2.66 -6.01
N ARG A 60 -7.10 -2.07 -4.87
CA ARG A 60 -7.99 -2.73 -3.87
C ARG A 60 -9.36 -3.05 -4.45
N ASN A 61 -9.94 -2.12 -5.20
CA ASN A 61 -11.24 -2.34 -5.83
C ASN A 61 -11.20 -3.48 -6.85
N VAL A 62 -10.11 -3.58 -7.62
CA VAL A 62 -9.88 -4.66 -8.61
C VAL A 62 -9.45 -5.99 -7.94
N ARG A 63 -9.30 -6.01 -6.60
CA ARG A 63 -8.83 -7.16 -5.81
C ARG A 63 -7.45 -7.69 -6.25
N LEU A 64 -6.57 -6.80 -6.71
CA LEU A 64 -5.18 -7.17 -7.02
C LEU A 64 -4.29 -7.04 -5.80
N GLU A 65 -3.46 -8.06 -5.57
CA GLU A 65 -2.45 -8.00 -4.52
C GLU A 65 -1.33 -7.04 -4.90
N TYR A 66 -0.97 -6.19 -3.94
CA TYR A 66 0.13 -5.26 -4.10
C TYR A 66 0.94 -5.11 -2.81
N ARG A 67 2.23 -4.83 -2.97
CA ARG A 67 3.15 -4.53 -1.88
C ARG A 67 3.95 -3.27 -2.21
N MET A 68 3.95 -2.31 -1.29
CA MET A 68 4.78 -1.12 -1.41
C MET A 68 6.16 -1.40 -0.82
N LEU A 69 7.18 -1.39 -1.69
CA LEU A 69 8.57 -1.56 -1.33
C LEU A 69 9.19 -0.25 -0.81
N TYR A 70 10.44 -0.36 -0.36
CA TYR A 70 11.23 0.78 0.09
C TYR A 70 11.53 1.75 -1.07
N LEU A 71 11.62 3.04 -0.76
CA LEU A 71 11.72 4.18 -1.68
C LEU A 71 10.59 4.29 -2.72
N ALA A 72 9.35 4.00 -2.32
CA ALA A 72 8.13 4.26 -3.10
C ALA A 72 7.94 3.42 -4.38
N LYS A 73 8.60 2.26 -4.50
CA LYS A 73 8.31 1.30 -5.58
C LYS A 73 7.11 0.44 -5.23
N LEU A 74 6.13 0.36 -6.12
CA LEU A 74 4.96 -0.49 -5.94
C LEU A 74 5.14 -1.80 -6.72
N ARG A 75 5.12 -2.93 -6.03
CA ARG A 75 5.03 -4.26 -6.64
C ARG A 75 3.56 -4.66 -6.71
N VAL A 76 3.11 -5.03 -7.90
CA VAL A 76 1.76 -5.58 -8.13
C VAL A 76 1.94 -6.99 -8.67
N GLU A 77 1.13 -7.92 -8.17
CA GLU A 77 1.12 -9.30 -8.62
C GLU A 77 -0.07 -9.53 -9.53
N VAL A 78 0.19 -10.09 -10.71
CA VAL A 78 -0.78 -10.24 -11.78
C VAL A 78 -0.54 -11.58 -12.45
N ASP A 79 -1.48 -12.52 -12.31
CA ASP A 79 -1.43 -13.81 -12.99
C ASP A 79 -0.08 -14.55 -12.76
N GLY A 80 0.48 -14.45 -11.53
CA GLY A 80 1.78 -15.02 -11.15
C GLY A 80 3.02 -14.19 -11.54
N SER A 81 2.83 -13.12 -12.32
CA SER A 81 3.91 -12.19 -12.71
C SER A 81 3.98 -10.99 -11.78
N GLN A 82 5.20 -10.53 -11.50
CA GLN A 82 5.45 -9.38 -10.62
C GLN A 82 5.82 -8.16 -11.47
N ILE A 83 5.00 -7.11 -11.39
CA ILE A 83 5.26 -5.84 -12.08
C ILE A 83 5.65 -4.78 -11.06
N PHE A 84 6.71 -4.03 -11.36
CA PHE A 84 7.21 -2.97 -10.50
C PHE A 84 6.92 -1.60 -11.11
N PHE A 85 6.31 -0.73 -10.32
CA PHE A 85 6.01 0.65 -10.69
C PHE A 85 6.81 1.61 -9.82
N THR A 86 7.65 2.42 -10.47
CA THR A 86 8.34 3.56 -9.85
C THR A 86 7.53 4.86 -10.00
N ASP A 87 6.65 4.92 -11.01
CA ASP A 87 5.85 6.10 -11.34
C ASP A 87 4.35 5.80 -11.17
N HIS A 88 3.62 6.73 -10.57
CA HIS A 88 2.18 6.64 -10.34
C HIS A 88 1.40 6.73 -11.65
N LYS A 89 1.87 7.49 -12.66
CA LYS A 89 1.17 7.64 -13.94
C LYS A 89 1.07 6.31 -14.69
N LYS A 90 2.15 5.53 -14.68
CA LYS A 90 2.19 4.19 -15.29
C LYS A 90 1.24 3.23 -14.58
N LEU A 91 1.12 3.36 -13.26
CA LEU A 91 0.17 2.57 -12.48
C LEU A 91 -1.28 2.93 -12.86
N ASP A 92 -1.62 4.22 -12.94
CA ASP A 92 -2.98 4.64 -13.27
C ASP A 92 -3.38 4.18 -14.68
N GLN A 93 -2.45 4.25 -15.65
CA GLN A 93 -2.66 3.68 -16.99
C GLN A 93 -2.87 2.17 -16.95
N PHE A 94 -2.08 1.45 -16.15
CA PHE A 94 -2.22 0.00 -15.97
C PHE A 94 -3.59 -0.37 -15.40
N VAL A 95 -4.05 0.35 -14.38
CA VAL A 95 -5.34 0.11 -13.76
C VAL A 95 -6.48 0.43 -14.73
N LYS A 96 -6.42 1.56 -15.44
CA LYS A 96 -7.41 1.91 -16.48
C LYS A 96 -7.53 0.81 -17.53
N ARG A 97 -6.40 0.27 -18.01
CA ARG A 97 -6.39 -0.83 -18.99
C ARG A 97 -7.06 -2.10 -18.44
N ARG A 98 -6.83 -2.43 -17.17
CA ARG A 98 -7.43 -3.60 -16.52
C ARG A 98 -8.92 -3.43 -16.24
N VAL A 99 -9.38 -2.23 -15.88
CA VAL A 99 -10.80 -1.93 -15.70
C VAL A 99 -11.54 -1.97 -17.04
N ALA A 100 -10.96 -1.39 -18.09
CA ALA A 100 -11.56 -1.40 -19.43
C ALA A 100 -11.71 -2.82 -20.01
N GLY A 101 -10.79 -3.73 -19.69
CA GLY A 101 -10.87 -5.13 -20.11
C GLY A 101 -11.89 -5.99 -19.35
N LYS A 102 -12.43 -5.52 -18.22
CA LYS A 102 -13.34 -6.30 -17.35
C LYS A 102 -14.83 -6.07 -17.65
N GLY A 103 -15.16 -5.38 -18.74
CA GLY A 103 -16.54 -5.11 -19.19
C GLY A 103 -17.15 -6.16 -20.12
N ARG A 104 -16.67 -7.41 -20.14
CA ARG A 104 -17.27 -8.52 -20.90
C ARG A 104 -17.30 -9.81 -20.06
N SER A 105 -18.18 -9.83 -19.07
CA SER A 105 -18.78 -11.05 -18.53
C SER A 105 -19.97 -10.57 -17.70
N ASP A 106 -21.17 -10.90 -18.19
CA ASP A 106 -22.50 -10.91 -17.53
C ASP A 106 -23.57 -10.38 -18.51
N VAL A 107 -23.80 -11.15 -19.57
CA VAL A 107 -25.14 -11.32 -20.18
C VAL A 107 -25.38 -12.82 -20.11
N ASP A 108 -26.06 -13.27 -19.05
CA ASP A 108 -26.68 -14.59 -19.00
C ASP A 108 -28.19 -14.31 -19.10
N ASP A 109 -28.67 -14.30 -20.34
CA ASP A 109 -30.09 -14.44 -20.63
C ASP A 109 -30.48 -15.88 -20.26
N THR A 110 -31.06 -16.08 -19.08
CA THR A 110 -31.84 -17.29 -18.82
C THR A 110 -33.32 -16.93 -18.89
N ASP A 111 -33.87 -17.05 -20.09
CA ASP A 111 -35.31 -17.15 -20.34
C ASP A 111 -35.73 -18.61 -20.09
N SER A 112 -36.60 -18.83 -19.10
CA SER A 112 -37.47 -20.02 -18.94
C SER A 112 -38.57 -19.72 -17.93
#